data_AF-A0A9D0DIG1-F1
#
_entry.id   AF-A0A9D0DIG1-F1
#
_cell.length_a   1.000
_cell.length_b   1.000
_cell.length_c   1.000
_cell.angle_alpha   90.00
_cell.angle_beta   90.00
_cell.angle_gamma   90.00
#
_symmetry.space_group_name_H-M   'P 1'
#
loop_
_entity.id
_entity.type
_entity.pdbx_description
1 polymer ?
#
loop_
_entity_poly.entity_id
_entity_poly.type
_entity_poly.pdbx_seq_one_letter_code
_entity_poly.pdbx_strand_id
1 'polypeptide(L)'
;MSHEELLHTAQNGTDQENFFLFRKILENSQDVLRSLNIFSGADQRKMLRRYTPPKFNHHFLEKRYRVIKYFLTGEEIDIPELRWNT
;
A
#
# COMPACT_ATOMS: atom_id res chain seq x y z
N MET A 1 5.54 10.51 -14.66
CA MET A 1 4.29 9.73 -14.75
C MET A 1 3.14 10.68 -14.54
N SER A 2 2.33 10.92 -15.57
CA SER A 2 1.11 11.71 -15.48
C SER A 2 0.00 10.91 -14.77
N HIS A 3 -1.09 11.57 -14.38
CA HIS A 3 -2.24 10.89 -13.77
C HIS A 3 -2.87 9.85 -14.71
N GLU A 4 -2.95 10.17 -16.00
CA GLU A 4 -3.50 9.27 -17.02
C GLU A 4 -2.64 8.02 -17.21
N GLU A 5 -1.30 8.15 -17.19
CA GLU A 5 -0.39 7.01 -17.26
C GLU A 5 -0.52 6.07 -16.06
N LEU A 6 -0.78 6.63 -14.86
CA LEU A 6 -1.01 5.84 -13.65
C LEU A 6 -2.30 5.03 -13.74
N LEU A 7 -3.39 5.65 -14.19
CA LEU A 7 -4.67 4.98 -14.39
C LEU A 7 -4.58 3.89 -15.47
N HIS A 8 -3.96 4.22 -16.60
CA HIS A 8 -3.73 3.27 -17.68
C HIS A 8 -2.94 2.06 -17.21
N THR A 9 -1.86 2.29 -16.44
CA THR A 9 -1.07 1.19 -15.85
C THR A 9 -1.93 0.36 -14.91
N ALA A 10 -2.65 0.98 -13.97
CA ALA A 10 -3.48 0.25 -13.01
C ALA A 10 -4.58 -0.62 -13.65
N GLN A 11 -5.08 -0.21 -14.82
CA GLN A 11 -6.17 -0.91 -15.54
C GLN A 11 -5.67 -1.95 -16.53
N ASN A 12 -4.59 -1.65 -17.27
CA ASN A 12 -4.13 -2.45 -18.42
C ASN A 12 -2.74 -3.06 -18.21
N GLY A 13 -2.04 -2.70 -17.14
CA GLY A 13 -0.72 -3.18 -16.82
C GLY A 13 -0.71 -4.64 -16.38
N THR A 14 0.45 -5.27 -16.54
CA THR A 14 0.72 -6.61 -16.02
C THR A 14 0.73 -6.63 -14.49
N ASP A 15 0.61 -7.83 -13.91
CA ASP A 15 0.76 -8.05 -12.47
C ASP A 15 2.08 -7.47 -11.91
N GLN A 16 3.14 -7.44 -12.71
CA GLN A 16 4.43 -6.88 -12.30
C GLN A 16 4.44 -5.35 -12.33
N GLU A 17 3.87 -4.73 -13.37
CA GLU A 17 3.75 -3.28 -13.48
C GLU A 17 2.82 -2.71 -12.41
N ASN A 18 1.67 -3.36 -12.18
CA ASN A 18 0.74 -2.99 -11.13
C ASN A 18 1.38 -3.08 -9.74
N PHE A 19 2.11 -4.16 -9.47
CA PHE A 19 2.82 -4.30 -8.20
C PHE A 19 3.95 -3.27 -8.03
N PHE A 20 4.67 -2.95 -9.11
CA PHE A 20 5.66 -1.89 -9.10
C PHE A 20 5.03 -0.53 -8.77
N LEU A 21 3.92 -0.20 -9.42
CA LEU A 21 3.19 1.04 -9.16
C LEU A 21 2.64 1.10 -7.73
N PHE A 22 2.01 0.02 -7.26
CA PHE A 22 1.55 -0.11 -5.88
C PHE A 22 2.66 0.19 -4.87
N ARG A 23 3.84 -0.42 -5.08
CA ARG A 23 5.01 -0.19 -4.24
C ARG A 23 5.42 1.28 -4.23
N LYS A 24 5.47 1.92 -5.40
CA LYS A 24 5.80 3.35 -5.51
C LYS A 24 4.80 4.24 -4.77
N ILE A 25 3.50 3.95 -4.88
CA ILE A 25 2.45 4.67 -4.15
C ILE A 25 2.63 4.52 -2.64
N LEU A 26 2.82 3.29 -2.15
CA LEU A 26 2.96 3.04 -0.71
C LEU A 26 4.22 3.70 -0.14
N GLU A 27 5.30 3.71 -0.90
CA GLU A 27 6.58 4.29 -0.47
C GLU A 27 6.58 5.84 -0.52
N ASN A 28 5.94 6.44 -1.52
CA ASN A 28 6.15 7.86 -1.84
C ASN A 28 4.89 8.74 -1.76
N SER A 29 3.68 8.18 -1.80
CA SER A 29 2.47 9.00 -1.78
C SER A 29 2.26 9.66 -0.41
N GLN A 30 1.82 10.91 -0.44
CA GLN A 30 1.37 11.64 0.75
C GLN A 30 0.01 11.10 1.24
N ASP A 31 -0.90 10.80 0.30
CA ASP A 31 -2.22 10.23 0.57
C ASP A 31 -2.34 8.84 -0.06
N VAL A 32 -1.80 7.86 0.65
CA VAL A 32 -1.68 6.47 0.16
C VAL A 32 -3.06 5.84 -0.07
N LEU A 33 -4.00 6.02 0.85
CA LEU A 33 -5.34 5.41 0.74
C LEU A 33 -6.07 5.91 -0.50
N ARG A 34 -6.09 7.22 -0.72
CA ARG A 34 -6.71 7.79 -1.94
C ARG A 34 -5.98 7.34 -3.19
N SER A 35 -4.65 7.28 -3.15
CA SER A 35 -3.85 6.89 -4.31
C SER A 35 -4.03 5.42 -4.69
N LEU A 36 -4.28 4.54 -3.71
CA LEU A 36 -4.50 3.11 -3.95
C LEU A 36 -5.87 2.81 -4.56
N ASN A 37 -6.83 3.74 -4.51
CA ASN A 37 -8.16 3.58 -5.11
C ASN A 37 -8.14 3.45 -6.65
N ILE A 38 -6.99 3.68 -7.30
CA ILE A 38 -6.82 3.37 -8.73
C ILE A 38 -6.84 1.86 -9.02
N PHE A 39 -6.56 1.03 -8.01
CA PHE A 39 -6.61 -0.42 -8.11
C PHE A 39 -7.92 -0.97 -7.57
N SER A 40 -8.36 -2.12 -8.08
CA SER A 40 -9.50 -2.84 -7.50
C SER A 40 -9.18 -3.30 -6.07
N GLY A 41 -10.21 -3.44 -5.22
CA GLY A 41 -10.00 -3.94 -3.86
C GLY A 41 -9.40 -5.35 -3.80
N ALA A 42 -9.65 -6.18 -4.82
CA ALA A 42 -9.03 -7.50 -4.94
C ALA A 42 -7.52 -7.39 -5.20
N ASP A 43 -7.13 -6.52 -6.13
CA ASP A 43 -5.72 -6.28 -6.47
C ASP A 43 -4.96 -5.63 -5.33
N GLN A 44 -5.58 -4.67 -4.63
CA GLN A 44 -5.02 -4.07 -3.43
C GLN A 44 -4.66 -5.14 -2.39
N ARG A 45 -5.58 -6.08 -2.10
CA ARG A 45 -5.34 -7.19 -1.16
C ARG A 45 -4.24 -8.14 -1.64
N LYS A 46 -4.25 -8.50 -2.94
CA LYS A 46 -3.21 -9.34 -3.56
C LYS A 46 -1.83 -8.70 -3.42
N MET A 47 -1.71 -7.42 -3.73
CA MET A 47 -0.44 -6.69 -3.68
C MET A 47 0.03 -6.42 -2.25
N LEU A 48 -0.89 -6.10 -1.33
CA LEU A 48 -0.60 -6.01 0.11
C LEU A 48 0.05 -7.28 0.65
N ARG A 49 -0.52 -8.45 0.35
CA ARG A 49 0.03 -9.75 0.80
C ARG A 49 1.42 -10.04 0.24
N ARG A 50 1.72 -9.51 -0.95
CA ARG A 50 3.03 -9.66 -1.61
C ARG A 50 4.06 -8.63 -1.14
N TYR A 51 3.63 -7.52 -0.54
CA TYR A 51 4.52 -6.42 -0.21
C TYR A 51 5.39 -6.72 1.00
N THR A 52 6.70 -6.55 0.83
CA THR A 52 7.68 -6.57 1.92
C THR A 52 8.36 -5.21 2.00
N PRO A 53 8.30 -4.52 3.15
CA PRO A 53 8.99 -3.25 3.33
C PRO A 53 10.50 -3.38 3.03
N PRO A 54 11.09 -2.50 2.21
CA PRO A 54 12.53 -2.54 1.94
C PRO A 54 13.36 -2.27 3.21
N LYS A 55 14.65 -2.61 3.16
CA LYS A 55 15.60 -2.33 4.26
C LYS A 55 15.80 -0.83 4.48
N PHE A 56 15.82 -0.06 3.41
CA PHE A 56 15.86 1.40 3.48
C PHE A 56 14.53 1.95 4.00
N ASN A 57 14.56 2.80 5.03
CA ASN A 57 13.37 3.32 5.72
C ASN A 57 12.41 2.24 6.25
N HIS A 58 12.94 1.06 6.61
CA HIS A 58 12.14 -0.11 6.99
C HIS A 58 11.11 0.21 8.06
N HIS A 59 11.52 0.81 9.18
CA HIS A 59 10.62 1.09 10.32
C HIS A 59 9.44 1.99 9.92
N PHE A 60 9.71 3.04 9.14
CA PHE A 60 8.68 3.96 8.65
C PHE A 60 7.69 3.25 7.71
N LEU A 61 8.22 2.51 6.73
CA LEU A 61 7.40 1.81 5.74
C LEU A 61 6.64 0.62 6.33
N GLU A 62 7.20 -0.05 7.34
CA GLU A 62 6.52 -1.10 8.10
C GLU A 62 5.33 -0.55 8.86
N LYS A 63 5.51 0.55 9.62
CA LYS A 63 4.40 1.21 10.32
C LYS A 63 3.30 1.64 9.35
N ARG A 64 3.69 2.28 8.24
CA ARG A 64 2.77 2.67 7.17
C ARG A 64 2.04 1.45 6.59
N TYR A 65 2.76 0.38 6.26
CA TYR A 65 2.19 -0.86 5.73
C TYR A 65 1.16 -1.46 6.70
N ARG A 66 1.47 -1.53 8.00
CA ARG A 66 0.54 -2.00 9.03
C ARG A 66 -0.75 -1.18 9.03
N VAL A 67 -0.67 0.15 9.07
CA VAL A 67 -1.86 1.02 9.02
C VAL A 67 -2.69 0.78 7.76
N ILE A 68 -2.06 0.75 6.59
CA ILE A 68 -2.76 0.54 5.32
C ILE A 68 -3.40 -0.85 5.27
N LYS A 69 -2.70 -1.88 5.78
CA LYS A 69 -3.24 -3.23 5.86
C LYS A 69 -4.52 -3.25 6.71
N TYR A 70 -4.52 -2.63 7.89
CA TYR A 70 -5.72 -2.51 8.74
C TYR A 70 -6.90 -1.90 7.97
N PHE A 71 -6.68 -0.77 7.29
CA PHE A 71 -7.74 -0.10 6.54
C PHE A 71 -8.29 -0.92 5.36
N LEU A 72 -7.44 -1.66 4.66
CA LEU A 72 -7.84 -2.37 3.43
C LEU A 72 -8.34 -3.80 3.67
N THR A 73 -7.99 -4.42 4.79
CA THR A 73 -8.43 -5.79 5.11
C THR A 73 -9.34 -5.87 6.32
N GLY A 74 -9.38 -4.85 7.19
CA GLY A 74 -10.08 -4.91 8.47
C GLY A 74 -9.49 -5.95 9.42
N GLU A 75 -8.33 -6.53 9.11
CA GLU A 75 -7.63 -7.43 10.02
C GLU A 75 -7.20 -6.63 11.26
N GLU A 76 -7.47 -7.15 12.46
CA GLU A 76 -6.94 -6.54 13.67
C GLU A 76 -5.42 -6.55 13.61
N ILE A 77 -4.82 -5.36 13.71
CA ILE A 77 -3.38 -5.21 13.76
C ILE A 77 -3.05 -4.64 15.12
N ASP A 78 -2.35 -5.45 15.90
CA ASP A 78 -1.70 -4.97 17.11
C ASP A 78 -0.58 -4.02 16.69
N ILE A 79 -0.78 -2.75 16.99
CA ILE A 79 0.23 -1.70 16.86
C ILE A 79 0.61 -1.33 18.30
N PRO A 80 1.69 -1.91 18.85
CA PRO A 80 2.08 -1.70 20.23
C PRO A 80 2.18 -0.22 20.62
N GLU A 81 2.60 0.63 19.68
CA GLU A 81 2.76 2.08 19.87
C GLU A 81 1.43 2.84 20.00
N LEU A 82 0.30 2.20 19.67
CA LEU A 82 -1.05 2.76 19.81
C LEU A 82 -1.82 2.14 20.99
N ARG A 83 -1.20 1.24 21.75
CA ARG A 83 -1.82 0.71 22.98
C ARG A 83 -1.96 1.85 23.98
N TRP A 84 -3.15 2.00 24.55
CA TRP A 84 -3.34 2.88 25.68
C TRP A 84 -2.57 2.32 26.87
N ASN A 85 -1.63 3.09 27.41
CA ASN A 85 -1.02 2.77 28.69
C ASN A 85 -2.05 3.08 29.78
N THR A 86 -2.64 2.04 30.37
CA THR A 86 -3.40 2.11 31.63
C THR A 86 -2.49 2.36 32.81
#